data_AF-A0A1B6FXN9-F1
#
_entry.id   AF-A0A1B6FXN9-F1
#
_cell.length_a   1.000
_cell.length_b   1.000
_cell.length_c   1.000
_cell.angle_alpha   90.00
_cell.angle_beta   90.00
_cell.angle_gamma   90.00
#
_symmetry.space_group_name_H-M   'P 1'
#
loop_
_entity.id
_entity.type
_entity.pdbx_description
1 polymer ?
#
loop_
_entity_poly.entity_id
_entity_poly.type
_entity_poly.pdbx_seq_one_letter_code
_entity_poly.pdbx_strand_id
1 'polypeptide(L)'
;GGKAKRRPVLTWERLYTTQLSSGGGVVNMWNYCWVTALAVLATGTSSSALYTLCVPPKTASYYSAATICEKLDTTPFRCLIGVDRLDCMRKIRKNEADFAVFEAEDLLIASNDNHLTDVLITHRIHASEQKKWEYGVVAVVSNTANISQLSDLKGKRLCHPGNNPFSANYDWSEVFSLYFENRVAPQLCDKGISVEENRIKALAEFFGESCKAGVWAADPEVDAQLKSRYRSMCGLCDVPSVCSQRDKYWGRQGALYCLSDCLGDIAWSMLKDAKLHFSKVGVSVCEDVSLLCPDGSTKPLNSSDPCVWVTRPVPVIAAKREKAVDIQNMLKQVLSMPDTPDDFIRLLESNVMVPPLALNPTLTPNDYLARAPGYLSANAMSICGQGARAVTVCVSTLQDKNKCDWLSSVARVYGLQPSLSCLYGANCLIS
;
A
#
# COMPACT_ATOMS: atom_id res chain seq x y z
N GLY A 1 27.25 -52.70 -30.72
CA GLY A 1 28.53 -52.11 -31.18
C GLY A 1 28.77 -50.85 -30.37
N GLY A 2 29.92 -50.61 -29.72
CA GLY A 2 31.30 -50.60 -30.25
C GLY A 2 31.46 -49.32 -31.11
N LYS A 3 32.33 -48.33 -30.85
CA LYS A 3 33.67 -48.25 -30.24
C LYS A 3 33.95 -46.77 -29.81
N ALA A 4 34.57 -46.52 -28.66
CA ALA A 4 35.99 -46.10 -28.42
C ALA A 4 36.35 -44.63 -28.77
N LYS A 5 36.60 -43.75 -27.77
CA LYS A 5 37.91 -43.31 -27.20
C LYS A 5 38.83 -42.53 -28.16
N ARG A 6 39.22 -41.30 -27.76
CA ARG A 6 40.62 -40.84 -27.45
C ARG A 6 40.71 -39.31 -27.24
N ARG A 7 41.36 -38.88 -26.14
CA ARG A 7 42.22 -37.66 -26.08
C ARG A 7 43.64 -38.06 -26.55
N PRO A 8 44.50 -37.15 -27.04
CA PRO A 8 45.54 -36.50 -26.20
C PRO A 8 45.98 -35.07 -26.69
N VAL A 9 46.41 -34.14 -25.82
CA VAL A 9 47.78 -33.73 -25.38
C VAL A 9 48.43 -32.58 -26.18
N LEU A 10 49.05 -31.67 -25.41
CA LEU A 10 49.89 -30.49 -25.68
C LEU A 10 51.10 -30.73 -26.60
N THR A 11 51.62 -29.68 -27.25
CA THR A 11 53.06 -29.35 -27.29
C THR A 11 53.38 -27.94 -27.80
N TRP A 12 54.56 -27.47 -27.37
CA TRP A 12 55.25 -26.19 -27.51
C TRP A 12 55.94 -25.95 -28.86
N GLU A 13 56.31 -24.68 -29.15
CA GLU A 13 57.62 -24.15 -29.66
C GLU A 13 57.42 -22.83 -30.46
N ARG A 14 57.92 -21.69 -29.98
CA ARG A 14 59.25 -21.07 -30.18
C ARG A 14 59.53 -20.55 -31.61
N LEU A 15 59.76 -19.24 -31.70
CA LEU A 15 60.66 -18.62 -32.67
C LEU A 15 61.70 -17.77 -31.92
N TYR A 16 62.97 -18.15 -32.10
CA TYR A 16 64.22 -17.40 -31.88
C TYR A 16 64.35 -16.30 -32.97
N THR A 17 65.16 -15.24 -32.96
CA THR A 17 66.57 -14.94 -32.55
C THR A 17 66.76 -13.43 -32.87
N THR A 18 67.56 -12.56 -32.23
CA THR A 18 69.05 -12.38 -32.24
C THR A 18 69.41 -11.21 -31.28
N GLN A 19 70.34 -11.36 -30.29
CA GLN A 19 71.75 -10.85 -30.22
C GLN A 19 71.94 -9.32 -30.37
N LEU A 20 72.72 -8.55 -29.57
CA LEU A 20 74.08 -8.71 -29.01
C LEU A 20 74.44 -7.56 -28.00
N SER A 21 75.23 -7.87 -26.95
CA SER A 21 76.34 -7.12 -26.24
C SER A 21 76.17 -5.63 -25.81
N SER A 22 76.76 -5.04 -24.76
CA SER A 22 77.85 -5.34 -23.79
C SER A 22 77.93 -4.20 -22.75
N GLY A 23 78.61 -4.41 -21.61
CA GLY A 23 79.31 -3.34 -20.88
C GLY A 23 78.92 -3.14 -19.40
N GLY A 24 79.83 -3.49 -18.49
CA GLY A 24 79.76 -3.15 -17.06
C GLY A 24 80.54 -1.87 -16.71
N GLY A 25 80.32 -1.34 -15.49
CA GLY A 25 81.10 -0.24 -14.93
C GLY A 25 80.55 0.27 -13.59
N VAL A 26 81.41 0.25 -12.57
CA VAL A 26 81.23 0.58 -11.15
C VAL A 26 81.40 2.11 -10.91
N VAL A 27 80.81 2.72 -9.86
CA VAL A 27 81.50 3.46 -8.76
C VAL A 27 80.49 4.17 -7.82
N ASN A 28 80.90 4.17 -6.55
CA ASN A 28 80.32 4.52 -5.26
C ASN A 28 80.14 6.02 -4.91
N MET A 29 79.33 6.23 -3.84
CA MET A 29 79.33 7.31 -2.82
C MET A 29 78.85 8.71 -3.28
N TRP A 30 77.92 9.39 -2.58
CA TRP A 30 78.09 9.97 -1.25
C TRP A 30 76.75 10.18 -0.50
N ASN A 31 76.87 10.11 0.83
CA ASN A 31 75.88 10.30 1.91
C ASN A 31 75.28 11.73 2.03
N TYR A 32 74.32 11.85 2.96
CA TYR A 32 73.63 13.02 3.54
C TYR A 32 72.28 13.34 2.89
N CYS A 33 71.11 13.41 3.55
CA CYS A 33 70.76 13.62 4.95
C CYS A 33 69.47 12.86 5.29
N TRP A 34 69.43 12.24 6.47
CA TRP A 34 68.19 11.95 7.17
C TRP A 34 67.95 13.07 8.19
N VAL A 35 66.67 13.44 8.37
CA VAL A 35 65.97 13.80 9.63
C VAL A 35 64.88 14.86 9.39
N THR A 36 63.72 14.56 9.96
CA THR A 36 62.50 15.34 10.22
C THR A 36 61.54 15.65 9.06
N ALA A 37 60.52 14.80 8.92
CA ALA A 37 59.15 15.26 8.78
C ALA A 37 58.28 14.49 9.78
N LEU A 38 57.93 15.19 10.86
CA LEU A 38 57.03 14.75 11.92
C LEU A 38 55.64 14.45 11.37
N ALA A 39 55.05 13.42 11.96
CA ALA A 39 53.70 12.94 11.74
C ALA A 39 52.65 14.06 11.89
N VAL A 40 51.91 14.30 10.82
CA VAL A 40 50.47 14.59 10.87
C VAL A 40 49.82 13.81 9.73
N LEU A 41 49.83 12.47 9.84
CA LEU A 41 48.75 11.70 9.25
C LEU A 41 47.58 11.83 10.21
N ALA A 42 46.74 12.84 9.98
CA ALA A 42 45.36 12.77 10.42
C ALA A 42 44.78 11.53 9.73
N THR A 43 44.78 10.40 10.43
CA THR A 43 43.91 9.29 10.12
C THR A 43 42.49 9.83 10.23
N GLY A 44 41.94 10.29 9.11
CA GLY A 44 40.52 10.42 8.95
C GLY A 44 39.95 9.02 9.14
N THR A 45 39.58 8.68 10.37
CA THR A 45 38.70 7.56 10.64
C THR A 45 37.37 7.92 10.00
N SER A 46 37.18 7.54 8.74
CA SER A 46 35.87 7.44 8.14
C SER A 46 35.13 6.38 8.96
N SER A 47 34.47 6.79 10.04
CA SER A 47 33.45 5.96 10.67
C SER A 47 32.44 5.66 9.57
N SER A 48 32.47 4.45 9.02
CA SER A 48 31.48 4.02 8.04
C SER A 48 30.11 4.20 8.71
N ALA A 49 29.28 5.09 8.16
CA ALA A 49 27.98 5.36 8.75
C ALA A 49 27.16 4.06 8.72
N LEU A 50 26.73 3.59 9.90
CA LEU A 50 25.89 2.41 10.01
C LEU A 50 24.43 2.80 9.73
N TYR A 51 23.82 2.15 8.75
CA TYR A 51 22.42 2.34 8.35
C TYR A 51 21.57 1.18 8.86
N THR A 52 20.67 1.47 9.80
CA THR A 52 19.79 0.46 10.40
C THR A 52 18.44 0.41 9.70
N LEU A 53 18.19 -0.63 8.92
CA LEU A 53 16.90 -0.92 8.30
C LEU A 53 16.02 -1.71 9.27
N CYS A 54 14.81 -1.22 9.56
CA CYS A 54 13.81 -1.99 10.30
C CYS A 54 12.85 -2.71 9.37
N VAL A 55 12.60 -4.00 9.62
CA VAL A 55 11.70 -4.85 8.84
C VAL A 55 10.71 -5.61 9.72
N PRO A 56 9.46 -5.82 9.28
CA PRO A 56 8.53 -6.72 9.96
C PRO A 56 8.98 -8.19 9.82
N PRO A 57 8.48 -9.13 10.65
CA PRO A 57 8.93 -10.53 10.66
C PRO A 57 8.61 -11.28 9.36
N LYS A 58 7.52 -10.88 8.70
CA LYS A 58 7.12 -11.35 7.37
C LYS A 58 7.16 -10.15 6.43
N THR A 59 7.91 -10.28 5.34
CA THR A 59 7.84 -9.30 4.24
C THR A 59 6.63 -9.60 3.36
N ALA A 60 6.24 -8.64 2.50
CA ALA A 60 5.20 -8.84 1.49
C ALA A 60 5.44 -10.05 0.55
N SER A 61 6.68 -10.57 0.51
CA SER A 61 7.08 -11.73 -0.29
C SER A 61 7.02 -13.08 0.46
N TYR A 62 6.45 -13.12 1.67
CA TYR A 62 6.29 -14.32 2.52
C TYR A 62 7.58 -15.02 2.96
N TYR A 63 8.75 -14.42 2.73
CA TYR A 63 10.02 -14.91 3.27
C TYR A 63 10.21 -14.46 4.73
N SER A 64 10.87 -15.32 5.52
CA SER A 64 11.32 -14.96 6.87
C SER A 64 12.34 -13.82 6.78
N ALA A 65 12.00 -12.66 7.33
CA ALA A 65 12.90 -11.52 7.35
C ALA A 65 14.21 -11.84 8.09
N ALA A 66 14.18 -12.76 9.06
CA ALA A 66 15.35 -13.17 9.83
C ALA A 66 16.48 -13.75 8.95
N THR A 67 16.15 -14.65 8.02
CA THR A 67 17.13 -15.28 7.13
C THR A 67 17.80 -14.27 6.21
N ILE A 68 17.06 -13.26 5.77
CA ILE A 68 17.59 -12.21 4.90
C ILE A 68 18.41 -11.20 5.72
N CYS A 69 17.93 -10.83 6.92
CA CYS A 69 18.64 -9.96 7.85
C CYS A 69 20.01 -10.52 8.24
N GLU A 70 20.13 -11.81 8.54
CA GLU A 70 21.41 -12.45 8.89
C GLU A 70 22.49 -12.25 7.82
N LYS A 71 22.10 -12.26 6.54
CA LYS A 71 23.03 -12.02 5.41
C LYS A 71 23.39 -10.55 5.23
N LEU A 72 22.49 -9.65 5.62
CA LEU A 72 22.64 -8.21 5.42
C LEU A 72 23.25 -7.47 6.60
N ASP A 73 23.36 -8.10 7.77
CA ASP A 73 23.98 -7.53 8.97
C ASP A 73 25.52 -7.47 8.82
N THR A 74 25.95 -6.64 7.88
CA THR A 74 27.34 -6.41 7.47
C THR A 74 27.52 -4.92 7.18
N THR A 75 28.64 -4.33 7.58
CA THR A 75 28.91 -2.89 7.37
C THR A 75 28.77 -2.52 5.87
N PRO A 76 28.00 -1.46 5.51
CA PRO A 76 27.44 -0.42 6.37
C PRO A 76 25.98 -0.65 6.82
N PHE A 77 25.39 -1.82 6.62
CA PHE A 77 23.99 -2.11 6.93
C PHE A 77 23.82 -2.92 8.21
N ARG A 78 22.77 -2.57 8.95
CA ARG A 78 22.26 -3.37 10.07
C ARG A 78 20.78 -3.64 9.84
N CYS A 79 20.37 -4.87 10.05
CA CYS A 79 18.96 -5.26 9.95
C CYS A 79 18.36 -5.40 11.35
N LEU A 80 17.22 -4.77 11.60
CA LEU A 80 16.49 -4.88 12.85
C LEU A 80 15.08 -5.40 12.57
N ILE A 81 14.67 -6.44 13.30
CA ILE A 81 13.32 -7.01 13.16
C ILE A 81 12.39 -6.34 14.19
N GLY A 82 11.35 -5.67 13.69
CA GLY A 82 10.24 -5.15 14.49
C GLY A 82 9.11 -6.17 14.64
N VAL A 83 8.16 -5.91 15.54
CA VAL A 83 6.95 -6.74 15.67
C VAL A 83 6.04 -6.58 14.44
N ASP A 84 5.91 -5.33 13.97
CA ASP A 84 5.14 -4.91 12.80
C ASP A 84 5.72 -3.59 12.27
N ARG A 85 5.12 -3.03 11.21
CA ARG A 85 5.58 -1.75 10.63
C ARG A 85 5.44 -0.59 11.61
N LEU A 86 4.40 -0.55 12.44
CA LEU A 86 4.23 0.51 13.44
C LEU A 86 5.29 0.44 14.54
N ASP A 87 5.71 -0.76 14.95
CA ASP A 87 6.87 -0.93 15.81
C ASP A 87 8.15 -0.39 15.15
N CYS A 88 8.37 -0.69 13.86
CA CYS A 88 9.48 -0.10 13.12
C CYS A 88 9.44 1.44 13.11
N MET A 89 8.26 2.05 12.93
CA MET A 89 8.12 3.51 13.01
C MET A 89 8.50 4.06 14.39
N ARG A 90 8.08 3.39 15.47
CA ARG A 90 8.47 3.79 16.84
C ARG A 90 9.98 3.65 17.06
N LYS A 91 10.59 2.60 16.50
CA LYS A 91 12.03 2.37 16.59
C LYS A 91 12.83 3.43 15.84
N ILE A 92 12.36 3.87 14.67
CA ILE A 92 12.95 5.00 13.95
C ILE A 92 12.95 6.26 14.83
N ARG A 93 11.79 6.59 15.40
CA ARG A 93 11.68 7.74 16.30
C ARG A 93 12.62 7.65 17.50
N LYS A 94 12.76 6.46 18.10
CA LYS A 94 13.64 6.20 19.25
C LYS A 94 15.14 6.12 18.89
N ASN A 95 15.52 6.34 17.63
CA ASN A 95 16.88 6.15 17.11
C ASN A 95 17.39 4.69 17.21
N GLU A 96 16.49 3.71 17.30
CA GLU A 96 16.85 2.28 17.24
C GLU A 96 16.99 1.79 15.79
N ALA A 97 16.36 2.49 14.84
CA ALA A 97 16.43 2.26 13.41
C ALA A 97 16.48 3.59 12.65
N ASP A 98 16.84 3.55 11.37
CA ASP A 98 17.03 4.75 10.55
C ASP A 98 15.92 4.91 9.50
N PHE A 99 15.47 3.80 8.91
CA PHE A 99 14.44 3.77 7.88
C PHE A 99 13.72 2.43 7.84
N ALA A 100 12.52 2.43 7.24
CA ALA A 100 11.71 1.24 7.00
C ALA A 100 10.72 1.49 5.84
N VAL A 101 10.08 0.41 5.41
CA VAL A 101 8.98 0.45 4.43
C VAL A 101 7.65 0.61 5.15
N PHE A 102 6.79 1.48 4.62
CA PHE A 102 5.46 1.78 5.16
C PHE A 102 4.39 1.75 4.07
N GLU A 103 3.22 1.22 4.41
CA GLU A 103 2.02 1.30 3.57
C GLU A 103 1.25 2.59 3.84
N ALA A 104 0.26 2.89 2.99
CA ALA A 104 -0.54 4.10 3.12
C ALA A 104 -1.26 4.18 4.48
N GLU A 105 -1.73 3.04 4.98
CA GLU A 105 -2.38 2.87 6.26
C GLU A 105 -1.44 3.22 7.44
N ASP A 106 -0.17 2.78 7.39
CA ASP A 106 0.83 3.11 8.41
C ASP A 106 1.09 4.61 8.46
N LEU A 107 1.20 5.25 7.29
CA LEU A 107 1.39 6.70 7.17
C LEU A 107 0.20 7.48 7.70
N LEU A 108 -1.02 6.96 7.54
CA LEU A 108 -2.24 7.60 8.03
C LEU A 108 -2.34 7.52 9.56
N ILE A 109 -1.88 6.41 10.15
CA ILE A 109 -1.73 6.30 11.61
C ILE A 109 -0.68 7.33 12.06
N ALA A 110 0.46 7.40 11.37
CA ALA A 110 1.53 8.34 11.67
C ALA A 110 1.10 9.81 11.58
N SER A 111 0.28 10.16 10.59
CA SER A 111 -0.20 11.54 10.40
C SER A 111 -1.19 11.96 11.48
N ASN A 112 -1.89 11.01 12.10
CA ASN A 112 -2.87 11.25 13.16
C ASN A 112 -2.28 11.18 14.57
N ASP A 113 -1.04 10.70 14.71
CA ASP A 113 -0.34 10.59 15.98
C ASP A 113 0.86 11.54 16.00
N ASN A 114 0.77 12.62 16.77
CA ASN A 114 1.85 13.59 16.92
C ASN A 114 3.16 12.95 17.44
N HIS A 115 3.08 11.79 18.10
CA HIS A 115 4.24 11.05 18.55
C HIS A 115 4.92 10.25 17.43
N LEU A 116 4.39 10.20 16.20
CA LEU A 116 4.94 9.45 15.06
C LEU A 116 5.34 10.34 13.86
N THR A 117 5.23 11.67 13.98
CA THR A 117 5.45 12.63 12.87
C THR A 117 6.92 12.94 12.56
N ASP A 118 7.88 12.34 13.27
CA ASP A 118 9.33 12.58 13.12
C ASP A 118 10.00 11.75 12.00
N VAL A 119 9.23 11.43 10.96
CA VAL A 119 9.70 10.70 9.77
C VAL A 119 9.42 11.50 8.50
N LEU A 120 10.30 11.34 7.52
CA LEU A 120 10.15 11.90 6.18
C LEU A 120 10.14 10.78 5.16
N ILE A 121 9.24 10.91 4.19
CA ILE A 121 9.12 10.00 3.06
C ILE A 121 10.21 10.35 2.06
N THR A 122 11.07 9.37 1.80
CA THR A 122 12.28 9.51 0.98
C THR A 122 12.10 8.94 -0.41
N HIS A 123 11.35 7.83 -0.54
CA HIS A 123 11.14 7.14 -1.81
C HIS A 123 9.73 6.57 -1.91
N ARG A 124 9.25 6.42 -3.15
CA ARG A 124 8.06 5.66 -3.51
C ARG A 124 8.47 4.30 -4.09
N ILE A 125 7.80 3.24 -3.66
CA ILE A 125 8.04 1.87 -4.13
C ILE A 125 7.03 1.54 -5.24
N HIS A 126 7.43 0.74 -6.23
CA HIS A 126 6.58 0.34 -7.37
C HIS A 126 5.93 1.50 -8.15
N ALA A 127 6.48 2.69 -8.03
CA ALA A 127 6.02 3.89 -8.73
C ALA A 127 6.88 4.17 -9.96
N SER A 128 6.24 4.77 -10.97
CA SER A 128 6.93 5.41 -12.09
C SER A 128 6.34 6.80 -12.32
N GLU A 129 6.92 7.56 -13.25
CA GLU A 129 6.32 8.83 -13.69
C GLU A 129 4.89 8.64 -14.22
N GLN A 130 4.61 7.50 -14.87
CA GLN A 130 3.26 7.16 -15.35
C GLN A 130 2.38 6.50 -14.28
N LYS A 131 2.96 5.71 -13.37
CA LYS A 131 2.24 5.03 -12.28
C LYS A 131 2.56 5.68 -10.94
N LYS A 132 1.89 6.79 -10.64
CA LYS A 132 2.11 7.56 -9.40
C LYS A 132 1.53 6.88 -8.15
N TRP A 133 0.52 6.03 -8.34
CA TRP A 133 -0.33 5.47 -7.31
C TRP A 133 -0.51 3.97 -7.49
N GLU A 134 -0.92 3.27 -6.43
CA GLU A 134 -1.08 1.81 -6.46
C GLU A 134 -2.29 1.44 -7.33
N TYR A 135 -3.46 1.99 -7.00
CA TYR A 135 -4.68 1.92 -7.80
C TYR A 135 -5.60 3.12 -7.52
N GLY A 136 -6.53 3.37 -8.43
CA GLY A 136 -7.58 4.39 -8.30
C GLY A 136 -8.95 3.77 -8.53
N VAL A 137 -9.96 4.28 -7.81
CA VAL A 137 -11.34 3.81 -7.86
C VAL A 137 -12.25 4.87 -8.45
N VAL A 138 -13.16 4.43 -9.30
CA VAL A 138 -14.06 5.26 -10.10
C VAL A 138 -15.50 4.73 -10.05
N ALA A 139 -16.45 5.63 -10.27
CA ALA A 139 -17.81 5.27 -10.62
C ALA A 139 -17.92 5.25 -12.15
N VAL A 140 -18.25 4.09 -12.71
CA VAL A 140 -18.55 3.90 -14.13
C VAL A 140 -20.05 3.95 -14.28
N VAL A 141 -20.57 4.76 -15.20
CA VAL A 141 -22.01 4.92 -15.41
C VAL A 141 -22.38 4.55 -16.83
N SER A 142 -23.55 3.93 -16.99
CA SER A 142 -24.16 3.76 -18.31
C SER A 142 -24.59 5.11 -18.86
N ASN A 143 -24.24 5.41 -20.12
CA ASN A 143 -24.67 6.65 -20.77
C ASN A 143 -26.20 6.68 -20.97
N THR A 144 -26.85 5.52 -21.08
CA THR A 144 -28.32 5.43 -21.20
C THR A 144 -29.05 5.71 -19.89
N ALA A 145 -28.34 5.71 -18.75
CA ALA A 145 -28.94 6.01 -17.45
C ALA A 145 -29.22 7.52 -17.26
N ASN A 146 -28.76 8.38 -18.17
CA ASN A 146 -28.91 9.84 -18.15
C ASN A 146 -28.45 10.45 -16.81
N ILE A 147 -27.28 10.05 -16.33
CA ILE A 147 -26.67 10.59 -15.11
C ILE A 147 -25.70 11.72 -15.51
N SER A 148 -25.96 12.92 -15.04
CA SER A 148 -25.17 14.13 -15.35
C SER A 148 -24.75 14.94 -14.12
N GLN A 149 -25.26 14.56 -12.95
CA GLN A 149 -24.97 15.16 -11.64
C GLN A 149 -25.26 14.13 -10.53
N LEU A 150 -24.71 14.35 -9.34
CA LEU A 150 -24.84 13.40 -8.23
C LEU A 150 -26.28 13.19 -7.75
N SER A 151 -27.15 14.19 -7.89
CA SER A 151 -28.57 14.06 -7.51
C SER A 151 -29.35 13.08 -8.40
N ASP A 152 -28.87 12.82 -9.62
CA ASP A 152 -29.51 11.89 -10.55
C ASP A 152 -29.30 10.43 -10.10
N LEU A 153 -28.41 10.17 -9.14
CA LEU A 153 -28.12 8.83 -8.62
C LEU A 153 -29.26 8.23 -7.79
N LYS A 154 -30.15 9.07 -7.25
CA LYS A 154 -31.27 8.62 -6.45
C LYS A 154 -32.20 7.73 -7.29
N GLY A 155 -32.48 6.53 -6.80
CA GLY A 155 -33.29 5.52 -7.49
C GLY A 155 -32.59 4.79 -8.64
N LYS A 156 -31.32 5.10 -8.93
CA LYS A 156 -30.52 4.35 -9.91
C LYS A 156 -30.07 3.01 -9.33
N ARG A 157 -29.67 2.12 -10.23
CA ARG A 157 -29.29 0.75 -9.93
C ARG A 157 -27.78 0.64 -9.76
N LEU A 158 -27.33 0.17 -8.60
CA LEU A 158 -25.89 0.08 -8.27
C LEU A 158 -25.36 -1.35 -8.41
N CYS A 159 -24.27 -1.51 -9.16
CA CYS A 159 -23.42 -2.69 -9.18
C CYS A 159 -22.21 -2.44 -8.26
N HIS A 160 -22.25 -3.02 -7.07
CA HIS A 160 -21.23 -2.83 -6.04
C HIS A 160 -20.36 -4.10 -5.92
N PRO A 161 -19.01 -3.99 -5.93
CA PRO A 161 -18.11 -5.15 -5.95
C PRO A 161 -18.18 -6.00 -4.68
N GLY A 162 -18.77 -5.44 -3.63
CA GLY A 162 -18.98 -6.12 -2.35
C GLY A 162 -17.73 -6.07 -1.49
N ASN A 163 -17.93 -6.43 -0.22
CA ASN A 163 -16.89 -6.41 0.79
C ASN A 163 -16.46 -7.85 1.11
N ASN A 164 -15.21 -8.02 1.51
CA ASN A 164 -14.72 -9.28 2.07
C ASN A 164 -13.81 -9.00 3.27
N PRO A 165 -14.38 -8.78 4.45
CA PRO A 165 -13.59 -8.44 5.64
C PRO A 165 -12.68 -9.60 6.10
N PHE A 166 -12.85 -10.80 5.54
CA PHE A 166 -12.18 -12.02 5.98
C PHE A 166 -11.04 -12.48 5.08
N SER A 167 -10.82 -11.82 3.93
CA SER A 167 -9.77 -12.22 2.99
C SER A 167 -8.64 -11.19 2.99
N ALA A 168 -7.51 -11.58 3.55
CA ALA A 168 -6.26 -10.82 3.46
C ALA A 168 -5.73 -10.68 2.01
N ASN A 169 -6.24 -11.50 1.08
CA ASN A 169 -5.87 -11.47 -0.34
C ASN A 169 -6.89 -10.71 -1.20
N TYR A 170 -7.92 -10.11 -0.60
CA TYR A 170 -8.84 -9.25 -1.32
C TYR A 170 -8.25 -7.85 -1.40
N ASP A 171 -7.57 -7.58 -2.51
CA ASP A 171 -6.94 -6.30 -2.84
C ASP A 171 -8.00 -5.24 -3.20
N TRP A 172 -8.81 -4.89 -2.20
CA TRP A 172 -9.91 -3.94 -2.26
C TRP A 172 -10.21 -3.45 -0.83
N SER A 173 -9.80 -2.22 -0.53
CA SER A 173 -9.97 -1.61 0.80
C SER A 173 -11.46 -1.43 1.16
N GLU A 174 -11.82 -1.81 2.39
CA GLU A 174 -13.17 -1.58 2.95
C GLU A 174 -13.54 -0.09 2.91
N VAL A 175 -12.61 0.78 3.34
CA VAL A 175 -12.79 2.25 3.31
C VAL A 175 -13.13 2.73 1.91
N PHE A 176 -12.44 2.20 0.89
CA PHE A 176 -12.66 2.62 -0.49
C PHE A 176 -13.93 2.01 -1.07
N SER A 177 -14.27 0.79 -0.66
CA SER A 177 -15.53 0.17 -1.06
C SER A 177 -16.72 1.01 -0.62
N LEU A 178 -16.69 1.48 0.63
CA LEU A 178 -17.76 2.27 1.23
C LEU A 178 -17.71 3.75 0.83
N TYR A 179 -16.63 4.24 0.22
CA TYR A 179 -16.43 5.67 -0.01
C TYR A 179 -17.49 6.30 -0.91
N PHE A 180 -17.81 5.64 -2.04
CA PHE A 180 -18.80 6.15 -2.98
C PHE A 180 -20.18 6.26 -2.33
N GLU A 181 -20.66 5.17 -1.74
CA GLU A 181 -21.98 5.11 -1.10
C GLU A 181 -22.08 6.08 0.08
N ASN A 182 -21.02 6.22 0.89
CA ASN A 182 -20.99 7.18 2.00
C ASN A 182 -21.04 8.64 1.53
N ARG A 183 -20.57 8.91 0.30
CA ARG A 183 -20.54 10.27 -0.25
C ARG A 183 -21.85 10.66 -0.91
N VAL A 184 -22.55 9.72 -1.54
CA VAL A 184 -23.75 9.99 -2.35
C VAL A 184 -25.06 9.66 -1.62
N ALA A 185 -25.08 8.62 -0.77
CA ALA A 185 -26.26 8.26 -0.01
C ALA A 185 -26.33 9.06 1.31
N PRO A 186 -27.51 9.61 1.68
CA PRO A 186 -27.70 10.27 2.97
C PRO A 186 -27.35 9.34 4.14
N GLN A 187 -26.49 9.80 5.05
CA GLN A 187 -26.07 8.99 6.19
C GLN A 187 -27.20 8.90 7.23
N LEU A 188 -27.55 7.67 7.61
CA LEU A 188 -28.52 7.38 8.66
C LEU A 188 -27.83 7.06 9.98
N CYS A 189 -28.44 7.50 11.09
CA CYS A 189 -27.89 7.40 12.43
C CYS A 189 -28.90 7.03 13.49
N ASP A 190 -29.74 6.06 13.15
CA ASP A 190 -30.68 5.48 14.09
C ASP A 190 -29.92 4.69 15.16
N LYS A 191 -30.11 5.07 16.43
CA LYS A 191 -29.46 4.42 17.58
C LYS A 191 -30.04 3.04 17.87
N GLY A 192 -31.26 2.75 17.38
CA GLY A 192 -31.96 1.48 17.57
C GLY A 192 -31.43 0.33 16.71
N ILE A 193 -30.58 0.59 15.72
CA ILE A 193 -29.98 -0.42 14.84
C ILE A 193 -28.45 -0.26 14.78
N SER A 194 -27.75 -1.26 14.26
CA SER A 194 -26.28 -1.24 14.19
C SER A 194 -25.76 -0.21 13.18
N VAL A 195 -24.46 0.09 13.20
CA VAL A 195 -23.85 1.00 12.22
C VAL A 195 -23.87 0.37 10.82
N GLU A 196 -23.66 -0.94 10.75
CA GLU A 196 -23.73 -1.76 9.55
C GLU A 196 -25.14 -1.76 8.96
N GLU A 197 -26.17 -1.87 9.81
CA GLU A 197 -27.56 -1.80 9.36
C GLU A 197 -27.92 -0.39 8.87
N ASN A 198 -27.52 0.67 9.59
CA ASN A 198 -27.72 2.05 9.13
C ASN A 198 -27.13 2.28 7.74
N ARG A 199 -25.93 1.74 7.46
CA ARG A 199 -25.30 1.79 6.14
C ARG A 199 -26.17 1.16 5.07
N ILE A 200 -26.50 -0.13 5.24
CA ILE A 200 -27.26 -0.86 4.21
C ILE A 200 -28.66 -0.25 4.03
N LYS A 201 -29.30 0.20 5.12
CA LYS A 201 -30.57 0.93 5.06
C LYS A 201 -30.48 2.20 4.23
N ALA A 202 -29.46 3.02 4.48
CA ALA A 202 -29.23 4.27 3.74
C ALA A 202 -29.08 4.01 2.23
N LEU A 203 -28.33 2.97 1.86
CA LEU A 203 -28.20 2.56 0.46
C LEU A 203 -29.52 2.09 -0.12
N ALA A 204 -30.25 1.24 0.61
CA ALA A 204 -31.51 0.67 0.18
C ALA A 204 -32.63 1.71 -0.01
N GLU A 205 -32.58 2.81 0.75
CA GLU A 205 -33.50 3.95 0.60
C GLU A 205 -33.07 4.92 -0.51
N PHE A 206 -31.77 4.97 -0.84
CA PHE A 206 -31.22 5.91 -1.83
C PHE A 206 -31.22 5.35 -3.25
N PHE A 207 -30.75 4.11 -3.43
CA PHE A 207 -30.67 3.43 -4.73
C PHE A 207 -31.92 2.58 -4.98
N GLY A 208 -32.16 2.23 -6.25
CA GLY A 208 -33.15 1.23 -6.63
C GLY A 208 -32.64 -0.19 -6.43
N GLU A 209 -33.27 -1.15 -7.09
CA GLU A 209 -32.76 -2.54 -7.17
C GLU A 209 -31.28 -2.53 -7.59
N SER A 210 -30.44 -3.20 -6.84
CA SER A 210 -28.98 -3.15 -6.92
C SER A 210 -28.39 -4.54 -6.70
N CYS A 211 -27.10 -4.71 -6.98
CA CYS A 211 -26.34 -5.86 -6.53
C CYS A 211 -25.16 -5.42 -5.67
N LYS A 212 -25.28 -5.65 -4.36
CA LYS A 212 -24.22 -5.57 -3.35
C LYS A 212 -24.04 -6.96 -2.73
N ALA A 213 -23.55 -7.90 -3.51
CA ALA A 213 -23.30 -9.25 -3.03
C ALA A 213 -22.15 -9.31 -2.00
N GLY A 214 -22.03 -10.44 -1.29
CA GLY A 214 -20.93 -10.71 -0.37
C GLY A 214 -21.35 -10.62 1.09
N VAL A 215 -20.42 -10.28 1.98
CA VAL A 215 -20.67 -10.24 3.43
C VAL A 215 -20.99 -8.81 3.85
N TRP A 216 -22.13 -8.60 4.51
CA TRP A 216 -22.57 -7.32 5.08
C TRP A 216 -22.34 -7.26 6.59
N ALA A 217 -22.43 -8.41 7.28
CA ALA A 217 -22.12 -8.54 8.70
C ALA A 217 -21.24 -9.77 8.96
N ALA A 218 -20.38 -9.67 9.97
CA ALA A 218 -19.46 -10.76 10.30
C ALA A 218 -20.17 -12.00 10.84
N ASP A 219 -21.28 -11.80 11.56
CA ASP A 219 -22.15 -12.86 12.02
C ASP A 219 -23.09 -13.33 10.87
N PRO A 220 -23.07 -14.63 10.49
CA PRO A 220 -23.86 -15.13 9.37
C PRO A 220 -25.38 -15.00 9.54
N GLU A 221 -25.90 -15.06 10.77
CA GLU A 221 -27.33 -14.92 11.02
C GLU A 221 -27.76 -13.47 10.85
N VAL A 222 -27.00 -12.54 11.43
CA VAL A 222 -27.22 -11.09 11.23
C VAL A 222 -27.12 -10.73 9.76
N ASP A 223 -26.11 -11.27 9.05
CA ASP A 223 -25.93 -11.06 7.62
C ASP A 223 -27.15 -11.51 6.79
N ALA A 224 -27.67 -12.71 7.07
CA ALA A 224 -28.86 -13.24 6.42
C ALA A 224 -30.12 -12.40 6.74
N GLN A 225 -30.27 -11.95 7.98
CA GLN A 225 -31.38 -11.08 8.39
C GLN A 225 -31.34 -9.73 7.66
N LEU A 226 -30.15 -9.11 7.55
CA LEU A 226 -29.97 -7.85 6.82
C LEU A 226 -30.33 -8.03 5.34
N LYS A 227 -29.84 -9.09 4.68
CA LYS A 227 -30.19 -9.40 3.28
C LYS A 227 -31.69 -9.62 3.07
N SER A 228 -32.36 -10.30 4.00
CA SER A 228 -33.81 -10.49 3.95
C SER A 228 -34.59 -9.20 4.14
N ARG A 229 -34.09 -8.26 4.97
CA ARG A 229 -34.71 -6.96 5.25
C ARG A 229 -34.50 -5.96 4.11
N TYR A 230 -33.31 -5.93 3.51
CA TYR A 230 -32.91 -4.96 2.48
C TYR A 230 -32.71 -5.64 1.12
N ARG A 231 -33.75 -6.34 0.66
CA ARG A 231 -33.70 -7.18 -0.56
C ARG A 231 -33.35 -6.40 -1.82
N SER A 232 -33.70 -5.13 -1.89
CA SER A 232 -33.37 -4.27 -3.04
C SER A 232 -31.88 -4.21 -3.30
N MET A 233 -31.02 -4.37 -2.29
CA MET A 233 -29.57 -4.39 -2.47
C MET A 233 -29.03 -5.71 -3.04
N CYS A 234 -29.87 -6.72 -3.21
CA CYS A 234 -29.54 -8.01 -3.82
C CYS A 234 -30.35 -8.30 -5.08
N GLY A 235 -31.33 -7.46 -5.44
CA GLY A 235 -32.30 -7.77 -6.49
C GLY A 235 -31.75 -7.88 -7.90
N LEU A 236 -30.57 -7.30 -8.17
CA LEU A 236 -29.86 -7.45 -9.44
C LEU A 236 -28.75 -8.50 -9.42
N CYS A 237 -28.52 -9.16 -8.28
CA CYS A 237 -27.52 -10.22 -8.21
C CYS A 237 -28.00 -11.45 -9.01
N ASP A 238 -27.07 -12.33 -9.38
CA ASP A 238 -27.38 -13.52 -10.19
C ASP A 238 -28.31 -14.48 -9.45
N VAL A 239 -28.09 -14.62 -8.13
CA VAL A 239 -29.00 -15.35 -7.24
C VAL A 239 -29.44 -14.42 -6.09
N PRO A 240 -30.50 -13.61 -6.28
CA PRO A 240 -30.91 -12.58 -5.31
C PRO A 240 -31.22 -13.11 -3.91
N SER A 241 -31.72 -14.35 -3.81
CA SER A 241 -32.01 -15.00 -2.51
C SER A 241 -30.75 -15.39 -1.72
N VAL A 242 -29.59 -15.49 -2.39
CA VAL A 242 -28.32 -15.90 -1.78
C VAL A 242 -27.37 -14.71 -1.64
N CYS A 243 -27.16 -13.93 -2.70
CA CYS A 243 -26.42 -12.66 -2.67
C CYS A 243 -25.02 -12.80 -2.01
N SER A 244 -24.33 -13.90 -2.31
CA SER A 244 -23.09 -14.30 -1.61
C SER A 244 -21.82 -13.92 -2.38
N GLN A 245 -20.65 -14.22 -1.81
CA GLN A 245 -19.36 -14.04 -2.48
C GLN A 245 -19.15 -14.96 -3.71
N ARG A 246 -20.07 -15.91 -3.95
CA ARG A 246 -20.05 -16.77 -5.15
C ARG A 246 -20.95 -16.26 -6.27
N ASP A 247 -21.62 -15.14 -6.05
CA ASP A 247 -22.50 -14.54 -7.06
C ASP A 247 -21.67 -14.08 -8.27
N LYS A 248 -22.21 -14.27 -9.48
CA LYS A 248 -21.57 -13.84 -10.73
C LYS A 248 -21.21 -12.34 -10.73
N TYR A 249 -22.03 -11.53 -10.06
CA TYR A 249 -21.87 -10.09 -9.99
C TYR A 249 -21.11 -9.60 -8.76
N TRP A 250 -20.52 -10.52 -7.98
CA TRP A 250 -19.64 -10.19 -6.86
C TRP A 250 -18.18 -9.97 -7.30
N GLY A 251 -17.46 -9.14 -6.54
CA GLY A 251 -16.05 -8.85 -6.72
C GLY A 251 -15.76 -7.77 -7.75
N ARG A 252 -14.47 -7.42 -7.90
CA ARG A 252 -14.00 -6.33 -8.79
C ARG A 252 -14.51 -6.46 -10.22
N GLN A 253 -14.51 -7.69 -10.76
CA GLN A 253 -15.00 -7.97 -12.11
C GLN A 253 -16.52 -8.14 -12.16
N GLY A 254 -17.13 -8.74 -11.13
CA GLY A 254 -18.58 -8.96 -11.05
C GLY A 254 -19.39 -7.67 -11.15
N ALA A 255 -18.95 -6.61 -10.49
CA ALA A 255 -19.60 -5.29 -10.60
C ALA A 255 -19.61 -4.74 -12.04
N LEU A 256 -18.53 -4.98 -12.80
CA LEU A 256 -18.43 -4.59 -14.21
C LEU A 256 -19.32 -5.47 -15.10
N TYR A 257 -19.40 -6.78 -14.83
CA TYR A 257 -20.35 -7.66 -15.51
C TYR A 257 -21.80 -7.24 -15.27
N CYS A 258 -22.18 -6.86 -14.05
CA CYS A 258 -23.53 -6.38 -13.72
C CYS A 258 -23.91 -5.14 -14.54
N LEU A 259 -22.96 -4.22 -14.77
CA LEU A 259 -23.18 -3.05 -15.63
C LEU A 259 -23.23 -3.44 -17.11
N SER A 260 -22.31 -4.30 -17.58
CA SER A 260 -22.25 -4.74 -18.97
C SER A 260 -23.42 -5.60 -19.42
N ASP A 261 -24.05 -6.32 -18.49
CA ASP A 261 -25.26 -7.12 -18.69
C ASP A 261 -26.54 -6.25 -18.63
N CYS A 262 -26.40 -4.91 -18.58
CA CYS A 262 -27.48 -3.93 -18.53
C CYS A 262 -28.40 -4.01 -17.29
N LEU A 263 -27.94 -4.65 -16.22
CA LEU A 263 -28.70 -4.76 -14.97
C LEU A 263 -28.59 -3.50 -14.13
N GLY A 264 -27.39 -2.94 -14.01
CA GLY A 264 -27.14 -1.71 -13.27
C GLY A 264 -26.99 -0.46 -14.14
N ASP A 265 -27.05 0.70 -13.48
CA ASP A 265 -26.77 2.00 -14.09
C ASP A 265 -25.37 2.51 -13.74
N ILE A 266 -24.84 2.06 -12.59
CA ILE A 266 -23.57 2.50 -12.01
C ILE A 266 -22.78 1.26 -11.56
N ALA A 267 -21.49 1.19 -11.87
CA ALA A 267 -20.55 0.25 -11.26
C ALA A 267 -19.46 0.98 -10.49
N TRP A 268 -19.20 0.52 -9.26
CA TRP A 268 -18.06 0.98 -8.47
C TRP A 268 -16.86 0.06 -8.72
N SER A 269 -15.75 0.59 -9.25
CA SER A 269 -14.67 -0.26 -9.76
C SER A 269 -13.29 0.43 -9.72
N MET A 270 -12.22 -0.37 -9.73
CA MET A 270 -10.89 0.14 -10.08
C MET A 270 -10.89 0.67 -11.52
N LEU A 271 -10.19 1.78 -11.75
CA LEU A 271 -10.05 2.39 -13.08
C LEU A 271 -9.39 1.43 -14.08
N LYS A 272 -8.36 0.69 -13.64
CA LYS A 272 -7.65 -0.27 -14.49
C LYS A 272 -8.58 -1.39 -14.96
N ASP A 273 -9.39 -1.91 -14.04
CA ASP A 273 -10.33 -3.01 -14.31
C ASP A 273 -11.43 -2.53 -15.26
N ALA A 274 -12.00 -1.34 -15.02
CA ALA A 274 -12.99 -0.73 -15.91
C ALA A 274 -12.44 -0.51 -17.32
N LYS A 275 -11.24 0.09 -17.45
CA LYS A 275 -10.59 0.29 -18.75
C LYS A 275 -10.34 -1.04 -19.48
N LEU A 276 -9.84 -2.05 -18.77
CA LEU A 276 -9.58 -3.37 -19.37
C LEU A 276 -10.88 -4.04 -19.83
N HIS A 277 -11.91 -4.01 -18.99
CA HIS A 277 -13.20 -4.65 -19.25
C HIS A 277 -13.90 -4.07 -20.47
N PHE A 278 -13.97 -2.75 -20.57
CA PHE A 278 -14.61 -2.04 -21.68
C PHE A 278 -13.65 -1.70 -22.84
N SER A 279 -12.42 -2.24 -22.86
CA SER A 279 -11.48 -2.06 -23.97
C SER A 279 -11.76 -2.97 -25.17
N LYS A 280 -12.51 -4.06 -24.99
CA LYS A 280 -12.76 -5.08 -26.01
C LYS A 280 -14.18 -4.94 -26.57
N VAL A 281 -14.28 -4.81 -27.89
CA VAL A 281 -15.56 -4.85 -28.63
C VAL A 281 -16.23 -6.21 -28.40
N GLY A 282 -17.52 -6.22 -28.01
CA GLY A 282 -18.31 -7.45 -27.84
C GLY A 282 -18.33 -8.08 -26.44
N VAL A 283 -17.83 -7.39 -25.40
CA VAL A 283 -17.93 -7.85 -24.00
C VAL A 283 -19.24 -7.40 -23.33
N SER A 284 -19.94 -6.40 -23.86
CA SER A 284 -21.15 -5.85 -23.24
C SER A 284 -22.35 -5.80 -24.17
N VAL A 285 -23.54 -5.95 -23.58
CA VAL A 285 -24.83 -5.70 -24.26
C VAL A 285 -25.13 -4.18 -24.24
N CYS A 286 -24.59 -3.46 -23.24
CA CYS A 286 -24.61 -2.01 -23.13
C CYS A 286 -23.19 -1.46 -23.37
N GLU A 287 -22.92 -0.91 -24.56
CA GLU A 287 -21.56 -0.56 -25.02
C GLU A 287 -21.06 0.84 -24.60
N ASP A 288 -21.94 1.72 -24.12
CA ASP A 288 -21.59 3.12 -23.87
C ASP A 288 -21.56 3.48 -22.37
N VAL A 289 -20.34 3.64 -21.86
CA VAL A 289 -20.09 4.02 -20.46
C VAL A 289 -19.22 5.27 -20.33
N SER A 290 -19.43 6.00 -19.25
CA SER A 290 -18.61 7.16 -18.86
C SER A 290 -18.13 7.01 -17.41
N LEU A 291 -17.14 7.80 -17.05
CA LEU A 291 -16.76 8.02 -15.65
C LEU A 291 -17.65 9.13 -15.08
N LEU A 292 -18.27 8.85 -13.94
CA LEU A 292 -18.90 9.89 -13.12
C LEU A 292 -17.86 10.47 -12.17
N CYS A 293 -17.71 11.78 -12.17
CA CYS A 293 -16.73 12.49 -11.37
C CYS A 293 -17.28 12.86 -9.97
N PRO A 294 -16.40 13.10 -8.98
CA PRO A 294 -16.82 13.52 -7.63
C PRO A 294 -17.61 14.84 -7.57
N ASP A 295 -17.47 15.70 -8.59
CA ASP A 295 -18.21 16.95 -8.74
C ASP A 295 -19.57 16.77 -9.45
N GLY A 296 -19.89 15.54 -9.88
CA GLY A 296 -21.11 15.19 -10.60
C GLY A 296 -20.97 15.23 -12.12
N SER A 297 -19.93 15.84 -12.68
CA SER A 297 -19.69 15.84 -14.13
C SER A 297 -19.37 14.44 -14.65
N THR A 298 -19.41 14.24 -15.97
CA THR A 298 -19.00 12.98 -16.60
C THR A 298 -17.81 13.19 -17.54
N LYS A 299 -16.95 12.18 -17.62
CA LYS A 299 -15.81 12.12 -18.53
C LYS A 299 -15.79 10.79 -19.30
N PRO A 300 -15.30 10.74 -20.55
CA PRO A 300 -15.11 9.48 -21.25
C PRO A 300 -14.20 8.51 -20.47
N LEU A 301 -14.50 7.21 -20.52
CA LEU A 301 -13.69 6.17 -19.84
C LEU A 301 -12.21 6.21 -20.23
N ASN A 302 -11.93 6.50 -21.50
CA ASN A 302 -10.58 6.57 -22.06
C ASN A 302 -9.95 7.96 -21.98
N SER A 303 -10.50 8.87 -21.17
CA SER A 303 -9.89 10.19 -20.91
C SER A 303 -8.43 10.05 -20.44
N SER A 304 -7.57 10.95 -20.92
CA SER A 304 -6.19 11.11 -20.45
C SER A 304 -6.11 11.66 -19.03
N ASP A 305 -7.15 12.35 -18.58
CA ASP A 305 -7.33 12.86 -17.22
C ASP A 305 -8.63 12.29 -16.62
N PRO A 306 -8.62 11.01 -16.18
CA PRO A 306 -9.78 10.37 -15.57
C PRO A 306 -10.05 10.96 -14.17
N CYS A 307 -11.33 11.25 -13.88
CA CYS A 307 -11.73 11.77 -12.58
C CYS A 307 -11.88 10.64 -11.54
N VAL A 308 -10.78 10.35 -10.84
CA VAL A 308 -10.71 9.31 -9.81
C VAL A 308 -11.32 9.83 -8.51
N TRP A 309 -12.17 9.01 -7.87
CA TRP A 309 -12.81 9.36 -6.60
C TRP A 309 -11.86 9.19 -5.41
N VAL A 310 -11.16 8.06 -5.37
CA VAL A 310 -10.22 7.72 -4.32
C VAL A 310 -9.06 6.91 -4.88
N THR A 311 -7.86 7.20 -4.39
CA THR A 311 -6.62 6.59 -4.86
C THR A 311 -5.83 6.04 -3.68
N ARG A 312 -5.28 4.82 -3.82
CA ARG A 312 -4.37 4.23 -2.84
C ARG A 312 -2.94 4.68 -3.14
N PRO A 313 -2.26 5.39 -2.22
CA PRO A 313 -0.84 5.68 -2.34
C PRO A 313 -0.02 4.39 -2.43
N VAL A 314 1.10 4.42 -3.14
CA VAL A 314 2.03 3.29 -3.15
C VAL A 314 2.75 3.17 -1.81
N PRO A 315 3.30 1.98 -1.46
CA PRO A 315 4.22 1.86 -0.35
C PRO A 315 5.43 2.79 -0.51
N VAL A 316 6.01 3.20 0.62
CA VAL A 316 7.10 4.17 0.65
C VAL A 316 8.23 3.74 1.56
N ILE A 317 9.41 4.30 1.33
CA ILE A 317 10.50 4.28 2.30
C ILE A 317 10.43 5.58 3.09
N ALA A 318 10.24 5.48 4.41
CA ALA A 318 10.35 6.62 5.31
C ALA A 318 11.57 6.46 6.22
N ALA A 319 12.21 7.58 6.49
CA ALA A 319 13.42 7.66 7.30
C ALA A 319 13.24 8.70 8.40
N LYS A 320 14.07 8.61 9.45
CA LYS A 320 14.18 9.66 10.44
C LYS A 320 14.50 11.00 9.76
N ARG A 321 13.83 12.08 10.18
CA ARG A 321 13.93 13.40 9.57
C ARG A 321 15.38 13.85 9.33
N GLU A 322 16.24 13.73 10.33
CA GLU A 322 17.63 14.18 10.27
C GLU A 322 18.49 13.32 9.33
N LYS A 323 18.09 12.07 9.08
CA LYS A 323 18.80 11.12 8.20
C LYS A 323 18.18 11.02 6.80
N ALA A 324 17.08 11.70 6.52
CA ALA A 324 16.32 11.50 5.29
C ALA A 324 17.14 11.73 4.01
N VAL A 325 17.96 12.79 3.98
CA VAL A 325 18.84 13.10 2.84
C VAL A 325 19.98 12.08 2.72
N ASP A 326 20.57 11.66 3.84
CA ASP A 326 21.62 10.65 3.87
C ASP A 326 21.10 9.30 3.36
N ILE A 327 19.88 8.91 3.74
CA ILE A 327 19.21 7.71 3.25
C ILE A 327 18.92 7.79 1.75
N GLN A 328 18.51 8.97 1.23
CA GLN A 328 18.37 9.16 -0.22
C GLN A 328 19.67 8.97 -0.98
N ASN A 329 20.76 9.57 -0.48
CA ASN A 329 22.06 9.45 -1.11
C ASN A 329 22.60 8.02 -1.05
N MET A 330 22.46 7.36 0.11
CA MET A 330 22.86 5.97 0.31
C MET A 330 22.08 5.03 -0.61
N LEU A 331 20.74 5.11 -0.63
CA LEU A 331 19.93 4.23 -1.48
C LEU A 331 20.19 4.47 -2.96
N LYS A 332 20.42 5.72 -3.39
CA LYS A 332 20.82 6.02 -4.76
C LYS A 332 22.12 5.33 -5.16
N GLN A 333 23.14 5.36 -4.29
CA GLN A 333 24.42 4.70 -4.55
C GLN A 333 24.26 3.20 -4.59
N VAL A 334 23.63 2.62 -3.58
CA VAL A 334 23.46 1.16 -3.42
C VAL A 334 22.66 0.61 -4.59
N LEU A 335 21.46 1.13 -4.85
CA LEU A 335 20.57 0.63 -5.91
C LEU A 335 21.13 0.80 -7.33
N SER A 336 22.19 1.59 -7.50
CA SER A 336 22.88 1.76 -8.79
C SER A 336 24.04 0.77 -8.98
N MET A 337 24.42 0.00 -7.95
CA MET A 337 25.49 -1.01 -8.05
C MET A 337 24.97 -2.26 -8.76
N PRO A 338 25.70 -2.80 -9.77
CA PRO A 338 25.32 -4.03 -10.46
C PRO A 338 25.17 -5.24 -9.52
N ASP A 339 25.98 -5.28 -8.46
CA ASP A 339 26.03 -6.37 -7.48
C ASP A 339 25.16 -6.09 -6.23
N THR A 340 24.17 -5.19 -6.33
CA THR A 340 23.23 -4.97 -5.22
C THR A 340 22.57 -6.29 -4.87
N PRO A 341 22.65 -6.76 -3.61
CA PRO A 341 22.04 -8.02 -3.25
C PRO A 341 20.52 -7.96 -3.48
N ASP A 342 19.98 -8.91 -4.26
CA ASP A 342 18.53 -9.07 -4.43
C ASP A 342 17.81 -9.14 -3.07
N ASP A 343 18.47 -9.76 -2.09
CA ASP A 343 18.04 -9.85 -0.69
C ASP A 343 17.80 -8.46 -0.07
N PHE A 344 18.63 -7.44 -0.37
CA PHE A 344 18.42 -6.06 0.08
C PHE A 344 17.19 -5.43 -0.59
N ILE A 345 17.04 -5.60 -1.91
CA ILE A 345 15.90 -5.06 -2.66
C ILE A 345 14.58 -5.68 -2.17
N ARG A 346 14.59 -6.97 -1.80
CA ARG A 346 13.45 -7.67 -1.21
C ARG A 346 13.07 -7.13 0.18
N LEU A 347 14.05 -6.75 1.02
CA LEU A 347 13.75 -6.11 2.30
C LEU A 347 13.14 -4.72 2.14
N LEU A 348 13.43 -4.02 1.04
CA LEU A 348 12.76 -2.78 0.67
C LEU A 348 11.36 -3.02 0.07
N GLU A 349 10.88 -4.26 0.06
CA GLU A 349 9.61 -4.68 -0.55
C GLU A 349 9.46 -4.19 -2.00
N SER A 350 10.59 -4.05 -2.70
CA SER A 350 10.62 -3.58 -4.09
C SER A 350 10.95 -4.72 -5.04
N ASN A 351 10.90 -4.41 -6.35
CA ASN A 351 11.35 -5.31 -7.40
C ASN A 351 12.60 -4.73 -8.08
N VAL A 352 13.57 -5.59 -8.40
CA VAL A 352 14.80 -5.24 -9.14
C VAL A 352 14.48 -4.50 -10.45
N MET A 353 13.35 -4.85 -11.09
CA MET A 353 12.91 -4.22 -12.36
C MET A 353 12.38 -2.79 -12.18
N VAL A 354 11.96 -2.42 -10.96
CA VAL A 354 11.37 -1.10 -10.66
C VAL A 354 11.95 -0.62 -9.32
N PRO A 355 13.15 -0.01 -9.33
CA PRO A 355 13.78 0.44 -8.10
C PRO A 355 12.97 1.55 -7.41
N PRO A 356 13.08 1.71 -6.08
CA PRO A 356 12.44 2.80 -5.37
C PRO A 356 12.78 4.17 -5.97
N LEU A 357 11.75 4.99 -6.21
CA LEU A 357 11.87 6.31 -6.81
C LEU A 357 11.99 7.38 -5.74
N ALA A 358 13.13 8.08 -5.69
CA ALA A 358 13.37 9.15 -4.72
C ALA A 358 12.38 10.32 -4.86
N LEU A 359 11.98 10.91 -3.73
CA LEU A 359 11.13 12.09 -3.66
C LEU A 359 11.97 13.35 -3.38
N ASN A 360 11.88 14.34 -4.27
CA ASN A 360 12.53 15.64 -4.09
C ASN A 360 11.49 16.77 -4.27
N PRO A 361 11.18 17.54 -3.22
CA PRO A 361 11.64 17.39 -1.82
C PRO A 361 11.06 16.14 -1.15
N THR A 362 11.66 15.73 -0.02
CA THR A 362 11.06 14.76 0.90
C THR A 362 9.76 15.33 1.48
N LEU A 363 8.84 14.45 1.88
CA LEU A 363 7.50 14.85 2.33
C LEU A 363 7.21 14.30 3.73
N THR A 364 6.39 15.00 4.49
CA THR A 364 5.78 14.41 5.68
C THR A 364 4.74 13.35 5.26
N PRO A 365 4.37 12.40 6.15
CA PRO A 365 3.27 11.47 5.89
C PRO A 365 1.99 12.19 5.44
N ASN A 366 1.58 13.24 6.14
CA ASN A 366 0.37 13.99 5.81
C ASN A 366 0.46 14.66 4.42
N ASP A 367 1.58 15.31 4.09
CA ASP A 367 1.73 15.97 2.78
C ASP A 367 1.74 14.99 1.61
N TYR A 368 2.29 13.79 1.83
CA TYR A 368 2.26 12.73 0.83
C TYR A 368 0.85 12.18 0.62
N LEU A 369 0.13 11.88 1.70
CA LEU A 369 -1.25 11.39 1.64
C LEU A 369 -2.21 12.44 1.05
N ALA A 370 -2.00 13.73 1.34
CA ALA A 370 -2.80 14.83 0.80
C ALA A 370 -2.69 14.97 -0.73
N ARG A 371 -1.61 14.45 -1.34
CA ARG A 371 -1.45 14.43 -2.80
C ARG A 371 -2.25 13.32 -3.48
N ALA A 372 -2.68 12.30 -2.74
CA ALA A 372 -3.47 11.19 -3.29
C ALA A 372 -4.96 11.58 -3.33
N PRO A 373 -5.58 11.66 -4.53
CA PRO A 373 -6.97 12.10 -4.66
C PRO A 373 -7.91 11.27 -3.78
N GLY A 374 -8.70 11.96 -2.96
CA GLY A 374 -9.72 11.36 -2.10
C GLY A 374 -9.24 10.51 -0.93
N TYR A 375 -7.93 10.24 -0.77
CA TYR A 375 -7.43 9.31 0.25
C TYR A 375 -7.75 9.77 1.69
N LEU A 376 -7.38 11.01 2.03
CA LEU A 376 -7.66 11.57 3.35
C LEU A 376 -9.16 11.71 3.59
N SER A 377 -9.91 12.16 2.57
CA SER A 377 -11.37 12.31 2.66
C SER A 377 -12.07 10.98 2.91
N ALA A 378 -11.66 9.90 2.24
CA ALA A 378 -12.24 8.58 2.44
C ALA A 378 -12.01 8.05 3.85
N ASN A 379 -10.81 8.28 4.40
CA ASN A 379 -10.44 7.83 5.73
C ASN A 379 -10.95 8.74 6.87
N ALA A 380 -11.40 9.95 6.57
CA ALA A 380 -11.99 10.87 7.56
C ALA A 380 -13.49 10.63 7.79
N MET A 381 -14.15 9.85 6.92
CA MET A 381 -15.59 9.60 7.02
C MET A 381 -15.92 8.72 8.24
N SER A 382 -16.70 9.26 9.17
CA SER A 382 -17.32 8.48 10.25
C SER A 382 -18.84 8.51 10.10
N ILE A 383 -19.45 7.33 10.09
CA ILE A 383 -20.90 7.22 10.11
C ILE A 383 -21.38 7.59 11.51
N CYS A 384 -22.28 8.57 11.59
CA CYS A 384 -22.85 9.10 12.82
C CYS A 384 -21.97 9.98 13.70
N GLY A 385 -20.93 10.56 13.11
CA GLY A 385 -20.02 11.45 13.81
C GLY A 385 -19.04 10.68 14.70
N GLN A 386 -17.88 11.28 14.93
CA GLN A 386 -16.80 10.61 15.66
C GLN A 386 -17.21 10.30 17.11
N GLY A 387 -17.05 9.05 17.53
CA GLY A 387 -17.23 8.62 18.92
C GLY A 387 -18.69 8.41 19.38
N ALA A 388 -19.70 8.85 18.62
CA ALA A 388 -21.10 8.81 19.06
C ALA A 388 -21.69 7.39 19.21
N ARG A 389 -21.07 6.40 18.56
CA ARG A 389 -21.47 4.98 18.59
C ARG A 389 -20.33 4.07 19.03
N ALA A 390 -19.29 4.62 19.67
CA ALA A 390 -18.09 3.86 20.00
C ALA A 390 -18.40 2.69 20.96
N VAL A 391 -17.77 1.55 20.72
CA VAL A 391 -17.78 0.42 21.65
C VAL A 391 -16.68 0.64 22.67
N THR A 392 -17.05 0.81 23.93
CA THR A 392 -16.10 0.98 25.03
C THR A 392 -15.58 -0.37 25.50
N VAL A 393 -14.28 -0.57 25.37
CA VAL A 393 -13.53 -1.74 25.88
C VAL A 393 -12.89 -1.37 27.20
N CYS A 394 -13.12 -2.20 28.20
CA CYS A 394 -12.59 -2.05 29.54
C CYS A 394 -11.45 -3.01 29.83
N VAL A 395 -10.31 -2.48 30.27
CA VAL A 395 -9.11 -3.26 30.52
C VAL A 395 -8.55 -3.04 31.93
N SER A 396 -7.75 -3.99 32.40
CA SER A 396 -7.27 -4.04 33.79
C SER A 396 -6.01 -3.21 34.05
N THR A 397 -5.14 -3.03 33.04
CA THR A 397 -3.82 -2.39 33.22
C THR A 397 -3.62 -1.22 32.26
N LEU A 398 -2.69 -0.31 32.60
CA LEU A 398 -2.29 0.77 31.69
C LEU A 398 -1.63 0.22 30.40
N GLN A 399 -0.91 -0.90 30.50
CA GLN A 399 -0.30 -1.54 29.33
C GLN A 399 -1.38 -2.06 28.36
N ASP A 400 -2.42 -2.69 28.90
CA ASP A 400 -3.56 -3.15 28.09
C ASP A 400 -4.33 -1.96 27.50
N LYS A 401 -4.42 -0.84 28.23
CA LYS A 401 -5.08 0.37 27.73
C LYS A 401 -4.34 0.93 26.53
N ASN A 402 -3.02 1.03 26.62
CA ASN A 402 -2.18 1.46 25.50
C ASN A 402 -2.39 0.53 24.30
N LYS A 403 -2.36 -0.79 24.52
CA LYS A 403 -2.61 -1.78 23.45
C LYS A 403 -4.01 -1.60 22.82
N CYS A 404 -5.02 -1.31 23.63
CA CYS A 404 -6.38 -1.03 23.16
C CYS A 404 -6.45 0.27 22.34
N ASP A 405 -5.86 1.36 22.80
CA ASP A 405 -5.81 2.64 22.06
C ASP A 405 -5.13 2.47 20.70
N TRP A 406 -4.05 1.68 20.65
CA TRP A 406 -3.38 1.30 19.41
C TRP A 406 -4.28 0.48 18.50
N LEU A 407 -4.94 -0.54 19.03
CA LEU A 407 -5.90 -1.34 18.27
C LEU A 407 -7.04 -0.48 17.72
N SER A 408 -7.57 0.46 18.49
CA SER A 408 -8.60 1.41 18.05
C SER A 408 -8.12 2.26 16.88
N SER A 409 -6.90 2.80 16.97
CA SER A 409 -6.31 3.64 15.92
C SER A 409 -6.11 2.86 14.61
N VAL A 410 -5.62 1.62 14.70
CA VAL A 410 -5.46 0.71 13.57
C VAL A 410 -6.82 0.34 12.98
N ALA A 411 -7.77 -0.10 13.82
CA ALA A 411 -9.09 -0.52 13.39
C ALA A 411 -9.81 0.55 12.56
N ARG A 412 -9.71 1.82 13.00
CA ARG A 412 -10.28 2.96 12.29
C ARG A 412 -9.70 3.13 10.88
N VAL A 413 -8.39 2.99 10.72
CA VAL A 413 -7.70 3.13 9.42
C VAL A 413 -8.09 2.02 8.45
N TYR A 414 -8.35 0.82 8.94
CA TYR A 414 -8.87 -0.28 8.13
C TYR A 414 -10.39 -0.24 7.90
N GLY A 415 -11.08 0.83 8.33
CA GLY A 415 -12.50 1.04 8.09
C GLY A 415 -13.44 0.29 9.03
N LEU A 416 -12.91 -0.32 10.10
CA LEU A 416 -13.74 -0.98 11.11
C LEU A 416 -14.61 0.06 11.84
N GLN A 417 -15.89 -0.26 11.95
CA GLN A 417 -16.88 0.51 12.69
C GLN A 417 -17.74 -0.47 13.51
N PRO A 418 -18.39 0.01 14.59
CA PRO A 418 -18.15 1.31 15.24
C PRO A 418 -16.73 1.46 15.79
N SER A 419 -16.28 2.70 16.03
CA SER A 419 -14.96 2.96 16.62
C SER A 419 -14.81 2.33 18.01
N LEU A 420 -13.60 1.93 18.39
CA LEU A 420 -13.31 1.44 19.74
C LEU A 420 -12.91 2.59 20.66
N SER A 421 -13.47 2.64 21.86
CA SER A 421 -13.03 3.51 22.96
C SER A 421 -12.42 2.64 24.05
N CYS A 422 -11.38 3.10 24.74
CA CYS A 422 -10.62 2.27 25.66
C CYS A 422 -10.48 2.92 27.04
N LEU A 423 -11.02 2.26 28.05
CA LEU A 423 -10.97 2.67 29.45
C LEU A 423 -10.21 1.63 30.30
N TYR A 424 -9.64 2.06 31.43
CA TYR A 424 -8.96 1.16 32.35
C TYR A 424 -9.19 1.52 33.81
N GLY A 425 -9.09 0.50 34.67
CA GLY A 425 -9.17 0.66 36.13
C GLY A 425 -10.51 1.25 36.58
N ALA A 426 -10.47 2.24 37.48
CA ALA A 426 -11.66 2.85 38.05
C ALA A 426 -12.57 3.52 36.99
N ASN A 427 -12.01 3.96 35.85
CA ASN A 427 -12.79 4.58 34.78
C ASN A 427 -13.78 3.60 34.13
N CYS A 428 -13.57 2.29 34.30
CA CYS A 428 -14.49 1.26 33.80
C CYS A 428 -15.77 1.12 34.62
N LEU A 429 -15.80 1.61 35.86
CA LEU A 429 -16.96 1.49 36.74
C LEU A 429 -17.97 2.63 36.57
N ILE A 430 -17.61 3.66 35.78
CA ILE A 430 -18.34 4.92 35.66
C ILE A 430 -18.91 5.11 34.23
N SER A 431 -18.59 4.20 33.30
CA SER A 431 -18.89 4.31 31.86
C SER A 431 -20.16 3.61 31.43
#